data_AF-A0A925ZMC5-F1
#
_entry.id   AF-A0A925ZMC5-F1
#
_cell.length_a   1.000
_cell.length_b   1.000
_cell.length_c   1.000
_cell.angle_alpha   90.00
_cell.angle_beta   90.00
_cell.angle_gamma   90.00
#
_symmetry.space_group_name_H-M   'P 1'
#
loop_
_entity.id
_entity.type
_entity.pdbx_description
1 polymer ?
#
loop_
_entity_poly.entity_id
_entity_poly.type
_entity_poly.pdbx_seq_one_letter_code
_entity_poly.pdbx_strand_id
1 'polypeptide(L)'
;MRRLLPTILVLSLGLLGLLLGLAALQRIFVAERDEAQARVEAERGALQEYARRTLEQLLENELHIAEIEIGLAVDDPLVGTANLLLVVDGRQRFPRSVSYRPGDERPARSLYLALRGGLDIAVPDPSSPWAQRLQLHRELQGALRGGGHGSIERAFRNLLRHRTRYVIDSTLDLPSMIAALDELFERAEPNPEL
;
A
#
# COMPACT_ATOMS: atom_id res chain seq x y z
N MET A 1 -69.68 -49.50 56.45
CA MET A 1 -69.27 -48.71 55.26
C MET A 1 -69.52 -47.20 55.37
N ARG A 2 -70.48 -46.69 56.16
CA ARG A 2 -70.75 -45.23 56.29
C ARG A 2 -69.65 -44.36 56.96
N ARG A 3 -68.65 -44.94 57.62
CA ARG A 3 -67.57 -44.20 58.32
C ARG A 3 -66.31 -43.93 57.49
N LEU A 4 -66.14 -44.53 56.30
CA LEU A 4 -64.98 -44.32 55.43
C LEU A 4 -65.18 -43.21 54.39
N LEU A 5 -66.44 -42.85 54.11
CA LEU A 5 -66.79 -41.75 53.20
C LEU A 5 -66.16 -40.40 53.57
N PRO A 6 -66.17 -39.93 54.84
CA PRO A 6 -65.64 -38.61 55.17
C PRO A 6 -64.11 -38.54 55.01
N THR A 7 -63.37 -39.60 55.35
CA THR A 7 -61.91 -39.63 55.19
C THR A 7 -61.48 -39.67 53.73
N ILE A 8 -62.20 -40.43 52.88
CA ILE A 8 -61.97 -40.44 51.42
C ILE A 8 -62.24 -39.05 50.83
N LEU A 9 -63.28 -38.36 51.28
CA LEU A 9 -63.63 -37.02 50.80
C LEU A 9 -62.52 -36.02 51.13
N VAL A 10 -62.01 -36.01 52.36
CA VAL A 10 -60.87 -35.17 52.76
C VAL A 10 -59.61 -35.50 51.96
N LEU A 11 -59.29 -36.78 51.77
CA LEU A 11 -58.13 -37.21 50.99
C LEU A 11 -58.24 -36.81 49.52
N SER A 12 -59.42 -36.97 48.92
CA SER A 12 -59.69 -36.54 47.55
C SER A 12 -59.59 -35.02 47.38
N LEU A 13 -60.06 -34.26 48.36
CA LEU A 13 -59.97 -32.80 48.37
C LEU A 13 -58.51 -32.34 48.51
N GLY A 14 -57.73 -32.99 49.37
CA GLY A 14 -56.29 -32.74 49.52
C GLY A 14 -55.49 -33.07 48.25
N LEU A 15 -55.81 -34.20 47.60
CA LEU A 15 -55.20 -34.59 46.33
C LEU A 15 -55.54 -33.59 45.22
N LEU A 16 -56.80 -33.14 45.14
CA LEU A 16 -57.23 -32.15 44.15
C LEU A 16 -56.49 -30.81 44.35
N GLY A 17 -56.38 -30.36 45.59
CA GLY A 17 -55.61 -29.16 45.94
C GLY A 17 -54.14 -29.28 45.53
N LEU A 18 -53.52 -30.45 45.75
CA LEU A 18 -52.14 -30.71 45.37
C LEU A 18 -51.95 -30.72 43.85
N LEU A 19 -52.88 -31.34 43.11
CA LEU A 19 -52.87 -31.33 41.64
C LEU A 19 -53.03 -29.91 41.07
N LEU A 20 -53.92 -29.10 41.66
CA LEU A 20 -54.10 -27.70 41.27
C LEU A 20 -52.84 -26.86 41.56
N GLY A 21 -52.22 -27.06 42.73
CA GLY A 21 -50.97 -26.41 43.10
C GLY A 21 -49.84 -26.78 42.14
N LEU A 22 -49.71 -28.06 41.80
CA LEU A 22 -48.69 -28.54 40.86
C LEU A 22 -48.92 -28.00 39.44
N ALA A 23 -50.17 -27.96 38.97
CA ALA A 23 -50.54 -27.38 37.68
C ALA A 23 -50.31 -25.85 37.64
N ALA A 24 -50.49 -25.14 38.76
CA ALA A 24 -50.13 -23.72 38.85
C ALA A 24 -48.61 -23.53 38.77
N LEU A 25 -47.83 -24.33 39.51
CA LEU A 25 -46.37 -24.24 39.50
C LEU A 25 -45.78 -24.59 38.12
N GLN A 26 -46.30 -25.64 37.48
CA GLN A 26 -45.90 -26.02 36.13
C GLN A 26 -46.14 -24.89 35.13
N ARG A 27 -47.27 -24.17 35.23
CA ARG A 27 -47.56 -23.02 34.37
C ARG A 27 -46.57 -21.87 34.58
N ILE A 28 -46.16 -21.59 35.83
CA ILE A 28 -45.16 -20.56 36.12
C ILE A 28 -43.82 -20.92 35.48
N PHE A 29 -43.36 -22.17 35.64
CA PHE A 29 -42.08 -22.59 35.05
C PHE A 29 -42.06 -22.55 33.53
N VAL A 30 -43.18 -22.90 32.87
CA VAL A 30 -43.28 -22.78 31.40
C VAL A 30 -43.24 -21.31 30.99
N ALA A 31 -44.00 -20.44 31.67
CA ALA A 31 -43.99 -19.01 31.36
C ALA A 31 -42.61 -18.36 31.56
N GLU A 32 -41.91 -18.70 32.65
CA GLU A 32 -40.56 -18.20 32.94
C GLU A 32 -39.53 -18.71 31.92
N ARG A 33 -39.66 -19.97 31.49
CA ARG A 33 -38.83 -20.53 30.42
C ARG A 33 -39.05 -19.78 29.11
N ASP A 34 -40.30 -19.58 28.71
CA ASP A 34 -40.64 -18.92 27.46
C ASP A 34 -40.15 -17.46 27.46
N GLU A 35 -40.28 -16.77 28.60
CA GLU A 35 -39.74 -15.42 28.77
C GLU A 35 -38.21 -15.39 28.70
N ALA A 36 -37.53 -16.32 29.37
CA ALA A 36 -36.07 -16.42 29.31
C ALA A 36 -35.58 -16.69 27.88
N GLN A 37 -36.27 -17.56 27.13
CA GLN A 37 -35.96 -17.82 25.72
C GLN A 37 -36.16 -16.57 24.86
N ALA A 38 -37.29 -15.87 25.02
CA ALA A 38 -37.57 -14.63 24.31
C ALA A 38 -36.51 -13.53 24.59
N ARG A 39 -36.04 -13.41 25.84
CA ARG A 39 -34.97 -12.47 26.21
C ARG A 39 -33.65 -12.80 25.53
N VAL A 40 -33.26 -14.07 25.51
CA VAL A 40 -32.02 -14.52 24.84
C VAL A 40 -32.11 -14.27 23.33
N GLU A 41 -33.26 -14.51 22.71
CA GLU A 41 -33.46 -14.23 21.28
C GLU A 41 -33.42 -12.73 20.98
N ALA A 42 -34.05 -11.91 21.83
CA ALA A 42 -34.00 -10.45 21.70
C ALA A 42 -32.56 -9.91 21.84
N GLU A 43 -31.80 -10.41 22.81
CA GLU A 43 -30.40 -10.03 23.02
C GLU A 43 -29.53 -10.46 21.82
N ARG A 44 -29.71 -11.68 21.32
CA ARG A 44 -29.03 -12.15 20.10
C ARG A 44 -29.35 -11.28 18.90
N GLY A 45 -30.62 -10.92 18.70
CA GLY A 45 -31.03 -10.03 17.62
C GLY A 45 -30.39 -8.64 17.74
N ALA A 46 -30.36 -8.07 18.95
CA ALA A 46 -29.72 -6.78 19.21
C ALA A 46 -28.20 -6.82 18.93
N LEU A 47 -27.51 -7.88 19.34
CA LEU A 47 -26.08 -8.07 19.08
C LEU A 47 -25.79 -8.25 17.59
N GLN A 48 -26.63 -9.00 16.87
CA GLN A 48 -26.49 -9.16 15.42
C GLN A 48 -26.65 -7.83 14.69
N GLU A 49 -27.67 -7.03 15.04
CA GLU A 49 -27.87 -5.71 14.45
C GLU A 49 -26.74 -4.75 14.77
N TYR A 50 -26.22 -4.77 16.00
CA TYR A 50 -25.05 -4.00 16.37
C TYR A 50 -23.83 -4.40 15.53
N ALA A 51 -23.51 -5.71 15.48
CA ALA A 51 -22.37 -6.21 14.72
C ALA A 51 -22.47 -5.88 13.23
N ARG A 52 -23.68 -5.98 12.65
CA ARG A 52 -23.96 -5.61 11.27
C ARG A 52 -23.65 -4.13 11.02
N ARG A 53 -24.19 -3.23 11.85
CA ARG A 53 -23.95 -1.79 11.70
C ARG A 53 -22.49 -1.42 11.89
N THR A 54 -21.80 -2.04 12.85
CA THR A 54 -20.37 -1.83 13.05
C THR A 54 -19.58 -2.29 11.83
N LEU A 55 -19.91 -3.44 11.24
CA LEU A 55 -19.25 -3.92 10.03
C LEU A 55 -19.52 -2.99 8.83
N GLU A 56 -20.77 -2.53 8.65
CA GLU A 56 -21.14 -1.57 7.61
C GLU A 56 -20.31 -0.28 7.74
N GLN A 57 -20.20 0.28 8.94
CA GLN A 57 -19.39 1.47 9.20
C GLN A 57 -17.89 1.25 8.95
N LEU A 58 -17.35 0.10 9.36
CA LEU A 58 -15.95 -0.23 9.12
C LEU A 58 -15.67 -0.34 7.61
N LEU A 59 -16.54 -1.04 6.87
CA LEU A 59 -16.40 -1.18 5.42
C LEU A 59 -16.53 0.18 4.71
N GLU A 60 -17.47 1.02 5.11
CA GLU A 60 -17.63 2.36 4.55
C GLU A 60 -16.38 3.22 4.76
N ASN A 61 -15.79 3.18 5.96
CA ASN A 61 -14.57 3.90 6.26
C ASN A 61 -13.36 3.37 5.46
N GLU A 62 -13.19 2.05 5.38
CA GLU A 62 -12.12 1.43 4.60
C GLU A 62 -12.25 1.74 3.10
N LEU A 63 -13.47 1.70 2.55
CA LEU A 63 -13.73 2.08 1.16
C LEU A 63 -13.43 3.56 0.91
N HIS A 64 -13.79 4.45 1.83
CA HIS A 64 -13.52 5.88 1.72
C HIS A 64 -12.01 6.17 1.70
N ILE A 65 -11.25 5.51 2.58
CA ILE A 65 -9.78 5.61 2.59
C ILE A 65 -9.19 5.11 1.28
N ALA A 66 -9.63 3.92 0.82
CA ALA A 66 -9.16 3.34 -0.43
C ALA A 66 -9.47 4.22 -1.64
N GLU A 67 -10.62 4.89 -1.67
CA GLU A 67 -10.99 5.83 -2.74
C GLU A 67 -10.02 7.02 -2.81
N ILE A 68 -9.67 7.59 -1.65
CA ILE A 68 -8.67 8.68 -1.57
C ILE A 68 -7.29 8.19 -2.05
N GLU A 69 -6.85 7.02 -1.58
CA GLU A 69 -5.56 6.44 -1.99
C GLU A 69 -5.50 6.15 -3.49
N ILE A 70 -6.60 5.64 -4.05
CA ILE A 70 -6.74 5.42 -5.51
C ILE A 70 -6.65 6.77 -6.23
N GLY A 71 -7.36 7.80 -5.78
CA GLY A 71 -7.30 9.14 -6.37
C GLY A 71 -5.89 9.70 -6.40
N LEU A 72 -5.19 9.65 -5.27
CA LEU A 72 -3.79 10.08 -5.16
C LEU A 72 -2.87 9.27 -6.07
N ALA A 73 -3.05 7.95 -6.15
CA ALA A 73 -2.26 7.11 -7.02
C ALA A 73 -2.61 7.27 -8.50
N VAL A 74 -3.80 7.74 -8.86
CA VAL A 74 -4.12 8.09 -10.24
C VAL A 74 -3.39 9.37 -10.65
N ASP A 75 -3.33 10.36 -9.76
CA ASP A 75 -2.72 11.66 -10.03
C ASP A 75 -1.18 11.63 -9.94
N ASP A 76 -0.60 10.87 -9.00
CA ASP A 76 0.84 10.75 -8.80
C ASP A 76 1.37 9.34 -9.17
N PRO A 77 2.18 9.21 -10.25
CA PRO A 77 2.76 7.95 -10.67
C PRO A 77 3.84 7.38 -9.74
N LEU A 78 4.31 8.15 -8.75
CA LEU A 78 5.30 7.71 -7.77
C LEU A 78 4.67 7.09 -6.52
N VAL A 79 3.39 7.33 -6.28
CA VAL A 79 2.65 6.69 -5.18
C VAL A 79 2.55 5.19 -5.46
N GLY A 80 2.84 4.40 -4.43
CA GLY A 80 2.81 2.94 -4.47
C GLY A 80 1.39 2.41 -4.67
N THR A 81 1.23 1.40 -5.53
CA THR A 81 -0.08 0.83 -5.90
C THR A 81 -0.21 -0.66 -5.55
N ALA A 82 0.73 -1.20 -4.76
CA ALA A 82 0.81 -2.64 -4.50
C ALA A 82 -0.44 -3.21 -3.80
N ASN A 83 -1.07 -2.42 -2.93
CA ASN A 83 -2.25 -2.81 -2.17
C ASN A 83 -3.57 -2.37 -2.83
N LEU A 84 -3.51 -1.75 -4.01
CA LEU A 84 -4.68 -1.20 -4.71
C LEU A 84 -5.00 -2.03 -5.95
N LEU A 85 -6.29 -2.32 -6.13
CA LEU A 85 -6.81 -2.94 -7.35
C LEU A 85 -7.73 -1.95 -8.05
N LEU A 86 -7.33 -1.53 -9.26
CA LEU A 86 -8.15 -0.67 -10.11
C LEU A 86 -8.20 -1.26 -11.51
N VAL A 87 -9.42 -1.54 -11.97
CA VAL A 87 -9.72 -2.02 -13.33
C VAL A 87 -10.63 -1.01 -14.00
N VAL A 88 -10.17 -0.43 -15.12
CA VAL A 88 -10.92 0.56 -15.90
C VAL A 88 -10.99 0.04 -17.34
N ASP A 89 -12.18 0.02 -17.93
CA ASP A 89 -12.42 -0.47 -19.30
C ASP A 89 -11.91 -1.90 -19.56
N GLY A 90 -12.05 -2.77 -18.55
CA GLY A 90 -11.54 -4.15 -18.62
C GLY A 90 -10.01 -4.26 -18.61
N ARG A 91 -9.28 -3.17 -18.39
CA ARG A 91 -7.83 -3.14 -18.24
C ARG A 91 -7.43 -2.86 -16.81
N GLN A 92 -6.54 -3.69 -16.27
CA GLN A 92 -5.95 -3.45 -14.97
C GLN A 92 -5.02 -2.23 -15.05
N ARG A 93 -5.32 -1.20 -14.25
CA ARG A 93 -4.46 -0.02 -14.06
C ARG A 93 -3.55 -0.17 -12.85
N PHE A 94 -4.07 -0.73 -11.75
CA PHE A 94 -3.30 -1.04 -10.53
C PHE A 94 -3.38 -2.53 -10.17
N PRO A 95 -2.32 -3.11 -9.58
CA PRO A 95 -0.97 -2.54 -9.48
C PRO A 95 -0.39 -2.27 -10.88
N ARG A 96 0.45 -1.24 -11.01
CA ARG A 96 1.07 -0.89 -12.29
C ARG A 96 2.05 -2.01 -12.67
N SER A 97 1.67 -2.84 -13.64
CA SER A 97 2.59 -3.85 -14.17
C SER A 97 3.70 -3.15 -14.96
N VAL A 98 4.95 -3.30 -14.52
CA VAL A 98 6.12 -2.82 -15.28
C VAL A 98 6.21 -3.66 -16.55
N SER A 99 5.68 -3.14 -17.66
CA SER A 99 5.83 -3.79 -18.96
C SER A 99 7.24 -3.52 -19.48
N TYR A 100 8.12 -4.51 -19.36
CA TYR A 100 9.36 -4.52 -20.12
C TYR A 100 9.02 -4.49 -21.61
N ARG A 101 9.51 -3.48 -22.35
CA ARG A 101 9.38 -3.45 -23.81
C ARG A 101 10.35 -4.48 -24.37
N PRO A 102 9.89 -5.59 -24.99
CA PRO A 102 10.79 -6.54 -25.59
C PRO A 102 11.54 -5.87 -26.75
N GLY A 103 12.86 -5.92 -26.70
CA GLY A 103 13.76 -5.36 -27.70
C GLY A 103 15.21 -5.43 -27.23
N ASP A 104 16.14 -5.70 -28.14
CA ASP A 104 17.58 -5.67 -27.86
C ASP A 104 18.15 -4.24 -27.83
N GLU A 105 17.35 -3.25 -28.21
CA GLU A 105 17.70 -1.84 -28.11
C GLU A 105 17.81 -1.44 -26.64
N ARG A 106 19.05 -1.22 -26.20
CA ARG A 106 19.36 -0.70 -24.87
C ARG A 106 20.02 0.68 -24.97
N PRO A 107 19.28 1.72 -25.42
CA PRO A 107 19.85 3.03 -25.71
C PRO A 107 20.57 3.65 -24.49
N ALA A 108 20.02 3.44 -23.29
CA ALA A 108 20.64 3.86 -22.04
C ALA A 108 21.98 3.13 -21.77
N ARG A 109 22.03 1.80 -22.03
CA ARG A 109 23.26 1.01 -21.86
C ARG A 109 24.32 1.41 -22.88
N SER A 110 23.93 1.58 -24.14
CA SER A 110 24.87 2.03 -25.18
C SER A 110 25.41 3.42 -24.88
N LEU A 111 24.57 4.34 -24.39
CA LEU A 111 25.01 5.68 -24.00
C LEU A 111 25.98 5.64 -22.81
N TYR A 112 25.66 4.86 -21.77
CA TYR A 112 26.55 4.65 -20.62
C TYR A 112 27.92 4.13 -21.07
N LEU A 113 27.93 3.10 -21.92
CA LEU A 113 29.18 2.53 -22.46
C LEU A 113 29.93 3.53 -23.34
N ALA A 114 29.21 4.36 -24.11
CA ALA A 114 29.82 5.40 -24.93
C ALA A 114 30.52 6.47 -24.10
N LEU A 115 29.88 6.92 -23.02
CA LEU A 115 30.46 7.90 -22.09
C LEU A 115 31.70 7.33 -21.40
N ARG A 116 31.62 6.08 -20.89
CA ARG A 116 32.76 5.36 -20.29
C ARG A 116 33.91 5.12 -21.26
N GLY A 117 33.59 4.77 -22.50
CA GLY A 117 34.54 4.36 -23.53
C GLY A 117 35.18 5.53 -24.28
N GLY A 118 34.75 6.77 -24.03
CA GLY A 118 35.22 7.95 -24.77
C GLY A 118 34.79 7.95 -26.23
N LEU A 119 33.72 7.24 -26.57
CA LEU A 119 33.14 7.25 -27.92
C LEU A 119 32.56 8.64 -28.21
N ASP A 120 32.74 9.13 -29.44
CA ASP A 120 32.18 10.42 -29.85
C ASP A 120 30.66 10.27 -30.04
N ILE A 121 29.92 10.73 -29.04
CA ILE A 121 28.46 10.72 -29.04
C ILE A 121 27.99 11.81 -30.00
N ALA A 122 27.28 11.42 -31.06
CA ALA A 122 26.71 12.36 -32.01
C ALA A 122 25.73 13.30 -31.29
N VAL A 123 25.97 14.60 -31.42
CA VAL A 123 25.12 15.64 -30.83
C VAL A 123 24.32 16.29 -31.95
N PRO A 124 22.98 16.16 -31.96
CA PRO A 124 22.15 16.74 -33.01
C PRO A 124 22.22 18.27 -33.08
N ASP A 125 22.33 18.92 -31.92
CA ASP A 125 22.44 20.38 -31.79
C ASP A 125 23.61 20.74 -30.85
N PRO A 126 24.70 21.34 -31.39
CA PRO A 126 25.86 21.77 -30.59
C PRO A 126 25.55 22.83 -29.54
N SER A 127 24.45 23.58 -29.68
CA SER A 127 24.05 24.60 -28.71
C SER A 127 23.17 24.06 -27.57
N SER A 128 22.73 22.79 -27.67
CA SER A 128 21.82 22.19 -26.71
C SER A 128 22.44 22.04 -25.31
N PRO A 129 21.61 22.03 -24.25
CA PRO A 129 22.09 21.69 -22.90
C PRO A 129 22.76 20.31 -22.84
N TRP A 130 22.36 19.37 -23.70
CA TRP A 130 23.00 18.06 -23.78
C TRP A 130 24.42 18.14 -24.33
N ALA A 131 24.68 18.96 -25.36
CA ALA A 131 26.03 19.22 -25.85
C ALA A 131 26.94 19.76 -24.74
N GLN A 132 26.44 20.71 -23.96
CA GLN A 132 27.15 21.29 -22.82
C GLN A 132 27.40 20.24 -21.72
N ARG A 133 26.42 19.36 -21.45
CA ARG A 133 26.56 18.23 -20.51
C ARG A 133 27.70 17.31 -20.90
N LEU A 134 27.78 16.94 -22.18
CA LEU A 134 28.84 16.09 -22.72
C LEU A 134 30.21 16.77 -22.59
N GLN A 135 30.29 18.07 -22.84
CA GLN A 135 31.53 18.82 -22.67
C GLN A 135 32.00 18.82 -21.21
N LEU A 136 31.10 19.05 -20.26
CA LEU A 136 31.41 18.97 -18.83
C LEU A 136 31.83 17.55 -18.40
N HIS A 137 31.28 16.51 -19.04
CA HIS A 137 31.69 15.13 -18.82
C HIS A 137 33.12 14.88 -19.30
N ARG A 138 33.48 15.40 -20.49
CA ARG A 138 34.87 15.36 -21.00
C ARG A 138 35.83 16.14 -20.10
N GLU A 139 35.42 17.28 -19.57
CA GLU A 139 36.22 18.06 -18.61
C GLU A 139 36.45 17.29 -17.31
N LEU A 140 35.43 16.61 -16.79
CA LEU A 140 35.55 15.74 -15.62
C LEU A 140 36.51 14.57 -15.90
N GLN A 141 36.34 13.88 -17.04
CA GLN A 141 37.26 12.83 -17.48
C GLN A 141 38.71 13.33 -17.59
N GLY A 142 38.92 14.51 -18.14
CA GLY A 142 40.22 15.16 -18.21
C GLY A 142 40.81 15.44 -16.82
N ALA A 143 39.99 15.98 -15.91
CA ALA A 143 40.40 16.26 -14.54
C ALA A 143 40.76 14.98 -13.76
N LEU A 144 39.98 13.91 -13.93
CA LEU A 144 40.24 12.60 -13.32
C LEU A 144 41.53 11.97 -13.84
N ARG A 145 41.84 12.12 -15.14
CA ARG A 145 43.13 11.67 -15.71
C ARG A 145 44.32 12.50 -15.20
N GLY A 146 44.10 13.78 -14.91
CA GLY A 146 45.13 14.68 -14.40
C GLY A 146 45.43 14.53 -12.90
N GLY A 147 44.56 13.85 -12.13
CA GLY A 147 44.78 13.54 -10.71
C GLY A 147 44.70 14.73 -9.73
N GLY A 148 44.37 15.93 -10.20
CA GLY A 148 44.30 17.12 -9.35
C GLY A 148 42.97 17.23 -8.60
N HIS A 149 42.97 17.03 -7.28
CA HIS A 149 41.76 17.07 -6.44
C HIS A 149 40.88 18.32 -6.68
N GLY A 150 41.47 19.52 -6.63
CA GLY A 150 40.73 20.77 -6.88
C GLY A 150 40.21 20.92 -8.32
N SER A 151 40.81 20.22 -9.29
CA SER A 151 40.32 20.18 -10.67
C SER A 151 39.12 19.23 -10.79
N ILE A 152 39.19 18.07 -10.15
CA ILE A 152 38.11 17.07 -10.10
C ILE A 152 36.89 17.68 -9.42
N GLU A 153 37.07 18.31 -8.25
CA GLU A 153 35.98 18.95 -7.52
C GLU A 153 35.32 20.05 -8.34
N ARG A 154 36.10 20.91 -9.00
CA ARG A 154 35.57 22.00 -9.84
C ARG A 154 34.78 21.46 -11.01
N ALA A 155 35.31 20.46 -11.72
CA ALA A 155 34.63 19.84 -12.86
C ALA A 155 33.31 19.17 -12.43
N PHE A 156 33.33 18.43 -11.32
CA PHE A 156 32.13 17.79 -10.78
C PHE A 156 31.08 18.81 -10.31
N ARG A 157 31.49 19.87 -9.61
CA ARG A 157 30.58 20.96 -9.20
C ARG A 157 29.96 21.66 -10.41
N ASN A 158 30.71 21.86 -11.49
CA ASN A 158 30.18 22.44 -12.73
C ASN A 158 29.13 21.53 -13.36
N LEU A 159 29.38 20.22 -13.39
CA LEU A 159 28.41 19.22 -13.86
C LEU A 159 27.11 19.28 -13.05
N LEU A 160 27.21 19.29 -11.71
CA LEU A 160 26.05 19.39 -10.81
C LEU A 160 25.29 20.71 -10.98
N ARG A 161 26.01 21.84 -11.06
CA ARG A 161 25.40 23.17 -11.28
C ARG A 161 24.65 23.22 -12.61
N HIS A 162 25.21 22.61 -13.65
CA HIS A 162 24.56 22.55 -14.94
C HIS A 162 23.30 21.67 -14.90
N ARG A 163 23.31 20.57 -14.12
CA ARG A 163 22.13 19.71 -13.88
C ARG A 163 21.00 20.42 -13.15
N THR A 164 21.30 21.26 -12.17
CA THR A 164 20.27 22.03 -11.46
C THR A 164 19.66 23.14 -12.32
N ARG A 165 20.38 23.61 -13.36
CA ARG A 165 19.93 24.69 -14.24
C ARG A 165 19.15 24.20 -15.46
N TYR A 166 19.45 23.02 -15.97
CA TYR A 166 18.85 22.51 -17.21
C TYR A 166 18.28 21.11 -17.03
N VAL A 167 16.99 20.98 -17.36
CA VAL A 167 16.27 19.71 -17.44
C VAL A 167 16.60 19.06 -18.79
N ILE A 168 17.16 17.86 -18.73
CA ILE A 168 17.46 17.01 -19.89
C ILE A 168 16.59 15.75 -19.78
N ASP A 169 16.26 15.15 -20.92
CA ASP A 169 15.56 13.86 -20.97
C ASP A 169 16.26 12.82 -20.07
N SER A 170 15.47 12.10 -19.27
CA SER A 170 15.97 11.12 -18.30
C SER A 170 16.70 9.95 -18.94
N THR A 171 16.38 9.63 -20.20
CA THR A 171 17.08 8.61 -20.99
C THR A 171 18.53 9.01 -21.31
N LEU A 172 18.85 10.31 -21.24
CA LEU A 172 20.20 10.85 -21.41
C LEU A 172 20.85 11.20 -20.06
N ASP A 173 20.11 11.85 -19.16
CA ASP A 173 20.64 12.33 -17.88
C ASP A 173 21.07 11.16 -16.97
N LEU A 174 20.24 10.12 -16.83
CA LEU A 174 20.53 9.02 -15.89
C LEU A 174 21.80 8.24 -16.29
N PRO A 175 21.95 7.76 -17.55
CA PRO A 175 23.19 7.09 -17.95
C PRO A 175 24.42 8.00 -17.81
N SER A 176 24.26 9.31 -18.03
CA SER A 176 25.36 10.26 -17.92
C SER A 176 25.86 10.45 -16.50
N MET A 177 24.94 10.54 -15.54
CA MET A 177 25.28 10.67 -14.12
C MET A 177 25.86 9.39 -13.55
N ILE A 178 25.31 8.23 -13.93
CA ILE A 178 25.88 6.94 -13.51
C ILE A 178 27.31 6.80 -14.03
N ALA A 179 27.57 7.12 -15.31
CA ALA A 179 28.93 7.10 -15.86
C ALA A 179 29.89 8.05 -15.12
N ALA A 180 29.45 9.27 -14.79
CA ALA A 180 30.28 10.23 -14.04
C ALA A 180 30.60 9.75 -12.62
N LEU A 181 29.61 9.16 -11.93
CA LEU A 181 29.78 8.64 -10.58
C LEU A 181 30.68 7.41 -10.56
N ASP A 182 30.50 6.48 -11.49
CA ASP A 182 31.36 5.29 -11.62
C ASP A 182 32.82 5.70 -11.86
N GLU A 183 33.07 6.67 -12.74
CA GLU A 183 34.43 7.15 -12.99
C GLU A 183 35.04 7.86 -11.78
N LEU A 184 34.24 8.63 -11.04
CA LEU A 184 34.70 9.27 -9.82
C LEU A 184 35.01 8.23 -8.74
N PHE A 185 34.19 7.19 -8.59
CA PHE A 185 34.43 6.10 -7.66
C PHE A 185 35.68 5.29 -8.02
N GLU A 186 35.91 5.01 -9.30
CA GLU A 186 37.07 4.23 -9.75
C GLU A 186 38.39 5.01 -9.69
N ARG A 187 38.36 6.35 -9.85
CA ARG A 187 39.57 7.15 -10.12
C ARG A 187 39.85 8.28 -9.13
N ALA A 188 38.87 8.70 -8.34
CA ALA A 188 39.12 9.66 -7.28
C ALA A 188 39.51 8.90 -6.01
N GLU A 189 40.63 9.28 -5.39
CA GLU A 189 40.92 8.82 -4.04
C GLU A 189 39.92 9.49 -3.07
N PRO A 190 39.20 8.70 -2.25
CA PRO A 190 38.32 9.26 -1.24
C PRO A 190 39.15 10.08 -0.25
N ASN A 191 38.73 11.31 0.02
CA ASN A 191 39.32 12.09 1.10
C ASN A 191 38.88 11.46 2.44
N PRO A 192 39.81 10.93 3.27
CA PRO A 192 39.46 10.30 4.54
C PRO A 192 38.97 11.29 5.62
N GLU A 193 38.98 12.61 5.35
CA GLU A 193 38.54 13.65 6.27
C GLU A 193 37.09 14.15 6.05
N LEU A 194 36.30 13.46 5.22
CA LEU A 194 34.85 13.69 5.09
C LEU A 194 34.03 12.60 5.79
#